data_AF-A0A354Z2N5-F1
#
_entry.id   AF-A0A354Z2N5-F1
#
_cell.length_a   1.000
_cell.length_b   1.000
_cell.length_c   1.000
_cell.angle_alpha   90.00
_cell.angle_beta   90.00
_cell.angle_gamma   90.00
#
_symmetry.space_group_name_H-M   'P 1'
#
loop_
_entity.id
_entity.type
_entity.pdbx_description
1 polymer ?
#
loop_
_entity_poly.entity_id
_entity_poly.type
_entity_poly.pdbx_seq_one_letter_code
_entity_poly.pdbx_strand_id
1 'polypeptide(L)'
;MTQPAILVLEDGTVFEGVSVGSPGLRVGEVVFNTAMTGYQEILTDPSYARQMVALTYPHVGNTGCNDLDDESSAVHAAGLIVRDVPRRPSNWRSRTALPDWLRQRGVVAIADIDTRRLTRMLRERGAANGALMAGVIDVDQALEAARKFPGLHGMDLAREVSTRTAYPWRAATLDLDSGQFREVEARFKVVAYDFGVKRQILRMLAERGCAITVVPAQTPAEAVLAMAPDGVFLSNGPGDPAPCDYAIAAIRSLLAARIPLFGICLGHQLLALAAGARTVKMKFGHHGGNHPVLELATGRVVITSQNHGFAVDEGSLPDTVQVSHRSLFDGSNQGIRLTDAPAFSFQGHPEASPGPHDIGHLFDRFVASMQRQPAAV
;
A
#
# COMPACT_ATOMS: atom_id res chain seq x y z
N MET A 1 -2.10 34.10 -5.60
CA MET A 1 -0.70 34.18 -6.09
C MET A 1 -0.13 32.78 -6.08
N THR A 2 0.55 32.36 -7.16
CA THR A 2 1.28 31.10 -7.21
C THR A 2 2.52 31.21 -6.31
N GLN A 3 2.69 30.29 -5.37
CA GLN A 3 3.88 30.22 -4.51
C GLN A 3 4.93 29.32 -5.17
N PRO A 4 6.23 29.64 -5.07
CA PRO A 4 7.27 28.75 -5.57
C PRO A 4 7.35 27.47 -4.74
N ALA A 5 7.82 26.39 -5.38
CA ALA A 5 8.16 25.14 -4.73
C ALA A 5 9.40 24.51 -5.38
N ILE A 6 10.17 23.76 -4.59
CA ILE A 6 11.32 22.99 -5.06
C ILE A 6 11.25 21.56 -4.55
N LEU A 7 11.72 20.62 -5.37
CA LEU A 7 12.12 19.28 -4.96
C LEU A 7 13.64 19.19 -5.09
N VAL A 8 14.31 18.85 -3.99
CA VAL A 8 15.76 18.61 -3.96
C VAL A 8 16.01 17.15 -3.63
N LEU A 9 16.79 16.46 -4.46
CA LEU A 9 17.24 15.09 -4.21
C LEU A 9 18.56 15.09 -3.44
N GLU A 10 18.85 14.00 -2.74
CA GLU A 10 20.08 13.84 -1.95
C GLU A 10 21.39 14.00 -2.76
N ASP A 11 21.33 13.76 -4.07
CA ASP A 11 22.44 13.94 -5.02
C ASP A 11 22.66 15.40 -5.44
N GLY A 12 21.85 16.34 -4.95
CA GLY A 12 21.91 17.77 -5.27
C GLY A 12 21.07 18.19 -6.47
N THR A 13 20.36 17.27 -7.13
CA THR A 13 19.47 17.65 -8.22
C THR A 13 18.30 18.46 -7.70
N VAL A 14 18.05 19.62 -8.31
CA VAL A 14 16.93 20.51 -7.99
C VAL A 14 15.91 20.51 -9.13
N PHE A 15 14.63 20.40 -8.78
CA PHE A 15 13.49 20.65 -9.65
C PHE A 15 12.73 21.85 -9.11
N GLU A 16 12.58 22.89 -9.93
CA GLU A 16 11.85 24.10 -9.61
C GLU A 16 10.47 24.06 -10.23
N GLY A 17 9.46 24.44 -9.46
CA GLY A 17 8.08 24.40 -9.89
C GLY A 17 7.19 25.31 -9.04
N VAL A 18 5.90 25.01 -9.03
CA VAL A 18 4.90 25.80 -8.32
C VAL A 18 4.22 24.96 -7.25
N SER A 19 3.90 25.59 -6.11
CA SER A 19 3.16 24.95 -5.04
C SER A 19 1.70 24.75 -5.45
N VAL A 20 1.22 23.52 -5.31
CA VAL A 20 -0.19 23.14 -5.47
C VAL A 20 -0.80 22.58 -4.19
N GLY A 21 -0.09 22.69 -3.06
CA GLY A 21 -0.54 22.22 -1.75
C GLY A 21 -0.31 23.25 -0.65
N SER A 22 -0.02 22.77 0.55
CA SER A 22 0.39 23.59 1.69
C SER A 22 1.84 24.04 1.58
N PRO A 23 2.19 25.22 2.12
CA PRO A 23 3.58 25.63 2.29
C PRO A 23 4.28 24.78 3.37
N GLY A 24 5.61 24.75 3.33
CA GLY A 24 6.44 24.08 4.32
C GLY A 24 7.47 23.14 3.69
N LEU A 25 8.17 22.42 4.55
CA LEU A 25 9.20 21.44 4.20
C LEU A 25 8.71 20.03 4.58
N ARG A 26 8.88 19.08 3.67
CA ARG A 26 8.68 17.65 3.88
C ARG A 26 9.87 16.88 3.34
N VAL A 27 10.15 15.73 3.97
CA VAL A 27 11.30 14.88 3.64
C VAL A 27 10.81 13.43 3.59
N GLY A 28 11.38 12.63 2.69
CA GLY A 28 10.99 11.26 2.48
C GLY A 28 11.71 10.63 1.28
N GLU A 29 11.47 9.34 1.08
CA GLU A 29 11.94 8.63 -0.11
C GLU A 29 11.06 8.98 -1.32
N VAL A 30 11.67 9.39 -2.42
CA VAL A 30 10.96 9.75 -3.66
C VAL A 30 10.76 8.51 -4.50
N VAL A 31 9.50 8.20 -4.76
CA VAL A 31 9.07 7.10 -5.64
C VAL A 31 8.24 7.64 -6.79
N PHE A 32 8.14 6.89 -7.88
CA PHE A 32 7.22 7.22 -8.97
C PHE A 32 6.14 6.17 -9.11
N ASN A 33 4.89 6.56 -9.36
CA ASN A 33 3.79 5.65 -9.64
C ASN A 33 3.21 5.90 -11.04
N THR A 34 2.99 4.82 -11.78
CA THR A 34 2.57 4.85 -13.19
C THR A 34 1.06 4.89 -13.43
N ALA A 35 0.24 4.82 -12.38
CA ALA A 35 -1.20 4.87 -12.49
C ALA A 35 -1.68 6.19 -13.12
N MET A 36 -2.54 6.09 -14.14
CA MET A 36 -3.13 7.26 -14.82
C MET A 36 -4.38 7.79 -14.12
N THR A 37 -4.96 7.00 -13.23
CA THR A 37 -6.14 7.31 -12.43
C THR A 37 -5.90 6.89 -10.98
N GLY A 38 -6.72 7.43 -10.06
CA GLY A 38 -6.68 7.00 -8.66
C GLY A 38 -5.66 7.72 -7.78
N TYR A 39 -5.35 8.98 -8.10
CA TYR A 39 -4.34 9.75 -7.37
C TYR A 39 -4.73 10.01 -5.90
N GLN A 40 -6.03 10.05 -5.58
CA GLN A 40 -6.49 10.29 -4.21
C GLN A 40 -6.31 9.04 -3.34
N GLU A 41 -6.70 7.88 -3.89
CA GLU A 41 -6.51 6.56 -3.32
C GLU A 41 -5.02 6.30 -3.06
N ILE A 42 -4.16 6.68 -4.02
CA ILE A 42 -2.69 6.63 -3.85
C ILE A 42 -2.22 7.51 -2.68
N LEU A 43 -2.66 8.77 -2.59
CA LEU A 43 -2.21 9.67 -1.53
C LEU A 43 -2.65 9.23 -0.12
N THR A 44 -3.78 8.53 -0.04
CA THR A 44 -4.36 8.06 1.23
C THR A 44 -4.00 6.61 1.57
N ASP A 45 -3.26 5.91 0.71
CA ASP A 45 -2.72 4.58 1.01
C ASP A 45 -1.61 4.68 2.09
N PRO A 46 -1.78 4.03 3.26
CA PRO A 46 -0.79 4.06 4.34
C PRO A 46 0.60 3.58 3.95
N SER A 47 0.71 2.76 2.91
CA SER A 47 1.99 2.22 2.42
C SER A 47 2.94 3.32 1.91
N TYR A 48 2.44 4.51 1.57
CA TYR A 48 3.27 5.67 1.20
C TYR A 48 3.76 6.52 2.39
N ALA A 49 3.58 6.07 3.63
CA ALA A 49 4.13 6.79 4.78
C ALA A 49 5.63 7.06 4.60
N ARG A 50 6.05 8.31 4.82
CA ARG A 50 7.43 8.79 4.61
C ARG A 50 7.92 8.74 3.16
N GLN A 51 7.03 8.58 2.17
CA GLN A 51 7.36 8.64 0.75
C GLN A 51 6.75 9.85 0.05
N MET A 52 7.47 10.43 -0.90
CA MET A 52 6.94 11.44 -1.82
C MET A 52 6.58 10.77 -3.13
N VAL A 53 5.36 10.99 -3.60
CA VAL A 53 4.82 10.29 -4.76
C VAL A 53 4.90 11.16 -6.00
N ALA A 54 5.73 10.75 -6.96
CA ALA A 54 5.78 11.32 -8.30
C ALA A 54 4.83 10.57 -9.24
N LEU A 55 3.76 11.23 -9.70
CA LEU A 55 2.84 10.62 -10.66
C LEU A 55 3.33 10.86 -12.09
N THR A 56 3.44 9.77 -12.86
CA THR A 56 3.97 9.88 -14.24
C THR A 56 2.94 10.41 -15.22
N TYR A 57 1.65 10.19 -14.96
CA TYR A 57 0.59 10.75 -15.80
C TYR A 57 0.53 12.28 -15.60
N PRO A 58 0.58 13.07 -16.68
CA PRO A 58 0.91 14.49 -16.55
C PRO A 58 -0.18 15.33 -15.87
N HIS A 59 -1.45 15.01 -16.07
CA HIS A 59 -2.56 15.79 -15.51
C HIS A 59 -3.15 15.09 -14.28
N VAL A 60 -2.92 15.64 -13.10
CA VAL A 60 -3.38 15.07 -11.83
C VAL A 60 -4.34 16.03 -11.16
N GLY A 61 -5.53 15.54 -10.77
CA GLY A 61 -6.61 16.36 -10.21
C GLY A 61 -7.81 16.54 -11.13
N ASN A 62 -7.82 15.90 -12.31
CA ASN A 62 -8.87 16.02 -13.34
C ASN A 62 -10.27 15.74 -12.80
N THR A 63 -10.41 14.85 -11.82
CA THR A 63 -11.69 14.41 -11.25
C THR A 63 -11.98 15.04 -9.88
N GLY A 64 -11.16 15.97 -9.42
CA GLY A 64 -11.25 16.53 -8.06
C GLY A 64 -11.04 15.46 -7.00
N CYS A 65 -11.54 15.71 -5.79
CA CYS A 65 -11.47 14.79 -4.67
C CYS A 65 -12.84 14.61 -4.01
N ASN A 66 -13.05 13.47 -3.35
CA ASN A 66 -14.25 13.15 -2.57
C ASN A 66 -13.97 12.08 -1.49
N ASP A 67 -14.70 12.10 -0.39
CA ASP A 67 -14.38 11.26 0.78
C ASP A 67 -14.50 9.73 0.55
N LEU A 68 -15.21 9.31 -0.51
CA LEU A 68 -15.41 7.89 -0.79
C LEU A 68 -14.16 7.21 -1.38
N ASP A 69 -13.28 8.00 -2.00
CA ASP A 69 -12.01 7.55 -2.59
C ASP A 69 -10.83 7.62 -1.58
N ASP A 70 -11.09 7.98 -0.31
CA ASP A 70 -10.08 7.90 0.74
C ASP A 70 -9.89 6.45 1.20
N GLU A 71 -8.71 5.87 0.98
CA GLU A 71 -8.34 4.52 1.40
C GLU A 71 -7.93 4.40 2.87
N SER A 72 -7.80 5.53 3.57
CA SER A 72 -7.54 5.58 5.01
C SER A 72 -8.12 6.87 5.63
N SER A 73 -7.85 7.12 6.91
CA SER A 73 -8.33 8.33 7.60
C SER A 73 -7.52 9.59 7.29
N ALA A 74 -6.35 9.47 6.65
CA ALA A 74 -5.44 10.57 6.41
C ALA A 74 -4.69 10.44 5.08
N VAL A 75 -3.99 11.50 4.68
CA VAL A 75 -2.96 11.40 3.64
C VAL A 75 -1.69 10.88 4.28
N HIS A 76 -1.15 9.80 3.74
CA HIS A 76 0.07 9.18 4.26
C HIS A 76 1.30 9.52 3.42
N ALA A 77 1.11 9.82 2.13
CA ALA A 77 2.18 10.35 1.30
C ALA A 77 2.76 11.63 1.92
N ALA A 78 4.08 11.68 2.09
CA ALA A 78 4.80 12.82 2.64
C ALA A 78 4.76 14.05 1.72
N GLY A 79 4.53 13.84 0.42
CA GLY A 79 4.34 14.90 -0.55
C GLY A 79 3.89 14.37 -1.91
N LEU A 80 3.37 15.28 -2.74
CA LEU A 80 2.92 14.98 -4.10
C LEU A 80 3.78 15.74 -5.12
N ILE A 81 4.21 15.04 -6.18
CA ILE A 81 5.03 15.58 -7.26
C ILE A 81 4.35 15.29 -8.59
N VAL A 82 3.97 16.33 -9.34
CA VAL A 82 3.21 16.19 -10.59
C VAL A 82 3.72 17.10 -11.68
N ARG A 83 3.35 16.80 -12.93
CA ARG A 83 3.67 17.68 -14.06
C ARG A 83 2.70 18.86 -14.12
N ASP A 84 1.40 18.63 -14.04
CA ASP A 84 0.37 19.65 -14.18
C ASP A 84 -0.82 19.33 -13.26
N VAL A 85 -1.39 20.38 -12.66
CA VAL A 85 -2.68 20.30 -11.97
C VAL A 85 -3.70 21.11 -12.79
N PRO A 86 -4.78 20.49 -13.27
CA PRO A 86 -5.77 21.20 -14.06
C PRO A 86 -6.40 22.35 -13.31
N ARG A 87 -6.74 23.41 -14.04
CA ARG A 87 -7.40 24.61 -13.49
C ARG A 87 -8.74 24.31 -12.80
N ARG A 88 -9.48 23.32 -13.30
CA ARG A 88 -10.80 22.94 -12.81
C ARG A 88 -10.99 21.43 -12.86
N PRO A 89 -11.45 20.78 -11.77
CA PRO A 89 -11.88 19.39 -11.83
C PRO A 89 -13.22 19.26 -12.56
N SER A 90 -13.41 18.16 -13.29
CA SER A 90 -14.62 17.88 -14.07
C SER A 90 -15.05 16.41 -13.90
N ASN A 91 -15.74 16.13 -12.80
CA ASN A 91 -16.36 14.85 -12.52
C ASN A 91 -17.59 15.05 -11.62
N TRP A 92 -18.65 14.28 -11.82
CA TRP A 92 -19.90 14.39 -11.04
C TRP A 92 -19.70 14.05 -9.55
N ARG A 93 -18.69 13.24 -9.21
CA ARG A 93 -18.30 12.90 -7.83
C ARG A 93 -17.44 13.97 -7.17
N SER A 94 -16.86 14.90 -7.93
CA SER A 94 -15.95 15.92 -7.41
C SER A 94 -16.64 16.80 -6.37
N ARG A 95 -16.08 16.85 -5.15
CA ARG A 95 -16.52 17.75 -4.07
C ARG A 95 -15.55 18.89 -3.83
N THR A 96 -14.26 18.66 -4.05
CA THR A 96 -13.19 19.64 -3.80
C THR A 96 -12.14 19.54 -4.87
N ALA A 97 -11.52 20.66 -5.27
CA ALA A 97 -10.39 20.63 -6.19
C ALA A 97 -9.13 20.10 -5.47
N LEU A 98 -8.25 19.40 -6.20
CA LEU A 98 -7.06 18.78 -5.62
C LEU A 98 -6.20 19.78 -4.80
N PRO A 99 -5.89 21.01 -5.27
CA PRO A 99 -5.10 21.94 -4.47
C PRO A 99 -5.72 22.33 -3.13
N ASP A 100 -7.05 22.46 -3.09
CA ASP A 100 -7.75 22.83 -1.86
C ASP A 100 -7.82 21.64 -0.90
N TRP A 101 -8.03 20.44 -1.44
CA TRP A 101 -8.00 19.19 -0.67
C TRP A 101 -6.61 18.95 -0.05
N LEU A 102 -5.52 19.17 -0.80
CA LEU A 102 -4.14 19.08 -0.29
C LEU A 102 -3.87 20.08 0.84
N ARG A 103 -4.33 21.34 0.67
CA ARG A 103 -4.15 22.40 1.67
C ARG A 103 -4.89 22.11 2.97
N GLN A 104 -6.15 21.68 2.86
CA GLN A 104 -6.97 21.28 4.02
C GLN A 104 -6.33 20.15 4.82
N ARG A 105 -5.53 19.30 4.16
CA ARG A 105 -4.84 18.16 4.77
C ARG A 105 -3.36 18.40 5.08
N GLY A 106 -2.85 19.62 4.89
CA GLY A 106 -1.47 19.95 5.25
C GLY A 106 -0.40 19.30 4.37
N VAL A 107 -0.75 18.92 3.14
CA VAL A 107 0.12 18.18 2.22
C VAL A 107 0.94 19.15 1.38
N VAL A 108 2.26 19.02 1.41
CA VAL A 108 3.16 19.79 0.54
C VAL A 108 3.19 19.13 -0.85
N ALA A 109 3.02 19.92 -1.90
CA ALA A 109 2.94 19.41 -3.26
C ALA A 109 3.51 20.38 -4.29
N ILE A 110 4.19 19.86 -5.31
CA ILE A 110 4.80 20.60 -6.41
C ILE A 110 4.23 20.17 -7.77
N ALA A 111 3.96 21.16 -8.62
CA ALA A 111 3.62 20.99 -10.02
C ALA A 111 4.62 21.73 -10.92
N ASP A 112 4.47 21.61 -12.24
CA ASP A 112 5.31 22.25 -13.27
C ASP A 112 6.77 21.79 -13.33
N ILE A 113 7.05 20.56 -12.88
CA ILE A 113 8.36 19.94 -13.06
C ILE A 113 8.36 18.86 -14.16
N ASP A 114 9.54 18.55 -14.69
CA ASP A 114 9.73 17.41 -15.59
C ASP A 114 9.70 16.08 -14.82
N THR A 115 8.49 15.57 -14.55
CA THR A 115 8.30 14.28 -13.89
C THR A 115 8.87 13.12 -14.71
N ARG A 116 8.98 13.24 -16.03
CA ARG A 116 9.61 12.21 -16.88
C ARG A 116 11.12 12.13 -16.62
N ARG A 117 11.80 13.27 -16.49
CA ARG A 117 13.21 13.32 -16.07
C ARG A 117 13.39 12.68 -14.69
N LEU A 118 12.55 13.05 -13.72
CA LEU A 118 12.59 12.46 -12.37
C LEU A 118 12.41 10.94 -12.41
N THR A 119 11.37 10.44 -13.10
CA THR A 119 11.13 8.99 -13.23
C THR A 119 12.31 8.25 -13.86
N ARG A 120 12.91 8.79 -14.92
CA ARG A 120 14.10 8.18 -15.55
C ARG A 120 15.27 8.11 -14.58
N MET A 121 15.52 9.17 -13.81
CA MET A 121 16.57 9.20 -12.80
C MET A 121 16.35 8.13 -11.73
N LEU A 122 15.14 8.03 -11.18
CA LEU A 122 14.81 7.02 -10.16
C LEU A 122 14.92 5.59 -10.70
N ARG A 123 14.49 5.34 -11.93
CA ARG A 123 14.67 4.03 -12.58
C ARG A 123 16.16 3.67 -12.78
N GLU A 124 16.96 4.64 -13.22
CA GLU A 124 18.37 4.43 -13.56
C GLU A 124 19.26 4.34 -12.32
N ARG A 125 19.03 5.16 -11.29
CA ARG A 125 19.86 5.26 -10.08
C ARG A 125 19.28 4.55 -8.85
N GLY A 126 17.99 4.25 -8.86
CA GLY A 126 17.23 3.73 -7.72
C GLY A 126 16.39 4.82 -7.04
N ALA A 127 15.55 4.40 -6.09
CA ALA A 127 14.83 5.33 -5.22
C ALA A 127 15.82 6.24 -4.49
N ALA A 128 15.44 7.51 -4.31
CA ALA A 128 16.32 8.54 -3.76
C ALA A 128 15.62 9.28 -2.63
N ASN A 129 16.37 9.70 -1.62
CA ASN A 129 15.83 10.59 -0.60
C ASN A 129 15.66 12.00 -1.18
N GLY A 130 14.57 12.67 -0.81
CA GLY A 130 14.25 14.00 -1.28
C GLY A 130 13.66 14.90 -0.21
N ALA A 131 13.74 16.19 -0.47
CA ALA A 131 13.13 17.25 0.30
C ALA A 131 12.23 18.08 -0.62
N LEU A 132 10.98 18.23 -0.24
CA LEU A 132 9.98 19.01 -0.94
C LEU A 132 9.68 20.26 -0.11
N MET A 133 9.92 21.44 -0.67
CA MET A 133 9.76 22.72 0.00
C MET A 133 8.85 23.64 -0.81
N ALA A 134 7.88 24.28 -0.16
CA ALA A 134 6.96 25.23 -0.78
C ALA A 134 6.81 26.50 0.07
N GLY A 135 6.71 27.66 -0.59
CA GLY A 135 6.61 28.95 0.07
C GLY A 135 7.94 29.69 0.09
N VAL A 136 8.58 29.81 1.26
CA VAL A 136 9.94 30.39 1.37
C VAL A 136 10.94 29.32 0.98
N ILE A 137 11.76 29.60 -0.03
CA ILE A 137 12.65 28.62 -0.65
C ILE A 137 14.08 28.79 -0.13
N ASP A 138 14.65 27.69 0.36
CA ASP A 138 16.04 27.53 0.77
C ASP A 138 16.54 26.17 0.25
N VAL A 139 17.35 26.21 -0.81
CA VAL A 139 17.87 25.01 -1.48
C VAL A 139 18.86 24.26 -0.58
N ASP A 140 19.69 24.98 0.17
CA ASP A 140 20.71 24.38 1.03
C ASP A 140 20.07 23.66 2.21
N GLN A 141 19.06 24.27 2.83
CA GLN A 141 18.26 23.64 3.88
C GLN A 141 17.55 22.38 3.33
N ALA A 142 16.96 22.45 2.14
CA ALA A 142 16.29 21.32 1.52
C ALA A 142 17.28 20.17 1.23
N LEU A 143 18.46 20.48 0.68
CA LEU A 143 19.51 19.49 0.41
C LEU A 143 20.02 18.82 1.69
N GLU A 144 20.26 19.61 2.74
CA GLU A 144 20.67 19.10 4.05
C GLU A 144 19.60 18.16 4.62
N ALA A 145 18.32 18.55 4.52
CA ALA A 145 17.21 17.75 4.99
C ALA A 145 17.08 16.42 4.21
N ALA A 146 17.22 16.46 2.88
CA ALA A 146 17.20 15.26 2.02
C ALA A 146 18.32 14.26 2.41
N ARG A 147 19.55 14.76 2.65
CA ARG A 147 20.70 13.93 3.04
C ARG A 147 20.63 13.38 4.46
N LYS A 148 19.94 14.07 5.38
CA LYS A 148 19.74 13.62 6.76
C LYS A 148 18.64 12.57 6.91
N PHE A 149 17.81 12.35 5.88
CA PHE A 149 16.79 11.33 5.93
C PHE A 149 17.45 9.94 5.97
N PRO A 150 17.12 9.07 6.95
CA PRO A 150 17.82 7.79 7.10
C PRO A 150 17.48 6.76 6.00
N GLY A 151 16.48 7.05 5.17
CA GLY A 151 15.90 6.11 4.20
C GLY A 151 14.96 5.10 4.86
N LEU A 152 14.16 4.38 4.06
CA LEU A 152 13.15 3.44 4.60
C LEU A 152 13.72 2.10 5.09
N HIS A 153 14.96 1.77 4.73
CA HIS A 153 15.56 0.49 5.08
C HIS A 153 15.75 0.39 6.61
N GLY A 154 15.23 -0.68 7.22
CA GLY A 154 15.24 -0.85 8.67
C GLY A 154 14.24 0.03 9.45
N MET A 155 13.33 0.75 8.78
CA MET A 155 12.26 1.50 9.47
C MET A 155 10.99 0.65 9.60
N ASP A 156 10.60 0.33 10.84
CA ASP A 156 9.26 -0.16 11.16
C ASP A 156 8.27 1.02 11.17
N LEU A 157 7.65 1.25 10.01
CA LEU A 157 6.61 2.24 9.82
C LEU A 157 5.21 1.66 10.06
N ALA A 158 5.05 0.33 10.09
CA ALA A 158 3.77 -0.33 10.33
C ALA A 158 3.18 0.07 11.69
N ARG A 159 4.01 0.12 12.74
CA ARG A 159 3.58 0.61 14.06
C ARG A 159 3.22 2.10 14.09
N GLU A 160 3.76 2.91 13.18
CA GLU A 160 3.48 4.36 13.12
C GLU A 160 2.08 4.64 12.56
N VAL A 161 1.61 3.80 11.62
CA VAL A 161 0.32 3.98 10.92
C VAL A 161 -0.80 3.07 11.43
N SER A 162 -0.46 2.04 12.21
CA SER A 162 -1.44 1.14 12.85
C SER A 162 -2.46 1.89 13.70
N THR A 163 -3.69 1.37 13.74
CA THR A 163 -4.66 1.73 14.78
C THR A 163 -4.09 1.55 16.19
N ARG A 164 -4.54 2.39 17.12
CA ARG A 164 -4.16 2.33 18.54
C ARG A 164 -5.02 1.35 19.34
N THR A 165 -6.27 1.16 18.92
CA THR A 165 -7.25 0.29 19.59
C THR A 165 -7.95 -0.57 18.57
N ALA A 166 -8.29 -1.80 18.96
CA ALA A 166 -9.05 -2.67 18.10
C ALA A 166 -10.45 -2.10 17.81
N TYR A 167 -10.97 -2.33 16.61
CA TYR A 167 -12.30 -1.86 16.20
C TYR A 167 -12.97 -2.84 15.23
N PRO A 168 -14.31 -2.89 15.19
CA PRO A 168 -15.04 -3.72 14.24
C PRO A 168 -15.16 -3.02 12.87
N TRP A 169 -15.14 -3.80 11.79
CA TRP A 169 -15.48 -3.35 10.44
C TRP A 169 -16.54 -4.24 9.79
N ARG A 170 -17.54 -3.61 9.16
CA ARG A 170 -18.66 -4.30 8.49
C ARG A 170 -19.07 -3.73 7.13
N ALA A 171 -18.63 -2.52 6.79
CA ALA A 171 -19.03 -1.89 5.53
C ALA A 171 -18.41 -2.63 4.33
N ALA A 172 -19.23 -3.10 3.39
CA ALA A 172 -18.75 -3.73 2.18
C ALA A 172 -18.43 -2.69 1.10
N THR A 173 -18.25 -3.12 -0.15
CA THR A 173 -17.93 -2.26 -1.29
C THR A 173 -19.02 -1.22 -1.55
N LEU A 174 -18.61 -0.06 -2.06
CA LEU A 174 -19.51 1.01 -2.46
C LEU A 174 -20.29 0.57 -3.70
N ASP A 175 -21.61 0.63 -3.63
CA ASP A 175 -22.46 0.58 -4.81
C ASP A 175 -22.58 1.98 -5.41
N LEU A 176 -22.05 2.15 -6.63
CA LEU A 176 -21.99 3.45 -7.28
C LEU A 176 -23.36 3.95 -7.74
N ASP A 177 -24.32 3.05 -8.00
CA ASP A 177 -25.66 3.41 -8.46
C ASP A 177 -26.49 4.00 -7.31
N SER A 178 -26.44 3.38 -6.13
CA SER A 178 -27.12 3.88 -4.93
C SER A 178 -26.31 4.90 -4.14
N GLY A 179 -24.99 4.94 -4.32
CA GLY A 179 -24.06 5.75 -3.52
C GLY A 179 -23.92 5.27 -2.08
N GLN A 180 -24.31 4.01 -1.80
CA GLN A 180 -24.31 3.43 -0.46
C GLN A 180 -23.34 2.25 -0.38
N PHE A 181 -22.76 2.04 0.80
CA PHE A 181 -21.99 0.83 1.06
C PHE A 181 -22.95 -0.35 1.21
N ARG A 182 -22.61 -1.47 0.57
CA ARG A 182 -23.40 -2.69 0.68
C ARG A 182 -23.34 -3.23 2.12
N GLU A 183 -24.42 -3.87 2.54
CA GLU A 183 -24.47 -4.66 3.75
C GLU A 183 -24.57 -6.14 3.37
N VAL A 184 -23.70 -6.96 3.96
CA VAL A 184 -23.64 -8.41 3.71
C VAL A 184 -23.72 -9.12 5.05
N GLU A 185 -24.51 -10.18 5.11
CA GLU A 185 -24.62 -11.01 6.31
C GLU A 185 -23.26 -11.65 6.63
N ALA A 186 -22.82 -11.49 7.88
CA ALA A 186 -21.55 -12.02 8.34
C ALA A 186 -21.65 -13.53 8.59
N ARG A 187 -20.77 -14.29 7.92
CA ARG A 187 -20.65 -15.74 8.00
C ARG A 187 -19.35 -16.21 8.62
N PHE A 188 -18.31 -15.38 8.57
CA PHE A 188 -16.96 -15.70 9.05
C PHE A 188 -16.46 -14.62 10.00
N LYS A 189 -15.73 -15.02 11.05
CA LYS A 189 -15.03 -14.12 11.95
C LYS A 189 -13.58 -13.99 11.51
N VAL A 190 -13.20 -12.79 11.06
CA VAL A 190 -11.82 -12.49 10.65
C VAL A 190 -11.18 -11.52 11.63
N VAL A 191 -9.95 -11.81 12.05
CA VAL A 191 -9.11 -10.80 12.71
C VAL A 191 -8.11 -10.27 11.69
N ALA A 192 -8.07 -8.96 11.49
CA ALA A 192 -7.15 -8.30 10.57
C ALA A 192 -6.10 -7.52 11.35
N TYR A 193 -4.82 -7.87 11.19
CA TYR A 193 -3.73 -7.03 11.68
C TYR A 193 -3.66 -5.76 10.84
N ASP A 194 -3.70 -4.62 11.52
CA ASP A 194 -3.54 -3.31 10.91
C ASP A 194 -2.07 -2.90 10.91
N PHE A 195 -1.38 -3.17 9.81
CA PHE A 195 -0.04 -2.66 9.55
C PHE A 195 -0.07 -1.35 8.75
N GLY A 196 -1.24 -0.71 8.60
CA GLY A 196 -1.51 0.32 7.61
C GLY A 196 -2.58 -0.12 6.60
N VAL A 197 -3.67 -0.72 7.10
CA VAL A 197 -4.68 -1.36 6.26
C VAL A 197 -5.43 -0.36 5.40
N LYS A 198 -5.51 -0.66 4.10
CA LYS A 198 -6.41 0.04 3.18
C LYS A 198 -7.87 -0.36 3.40
N ARG A 199 -8.77 0.62 3.37
CA ARG A 199 -10.21 0.39 3.55
C ARG A 199 -10.78 -0.57 2.52
N GLN A 200 -10.31 -0.55 1.27
CA GLN A 200 -10.83 -1.44 0.24
C GLN A 200 -10.60 -2.93 0.56
N ILE A 201 -9.49 -3.27 1.23
CA ILE A 201 -9.26 -4.63 1.73
C ILE A 201 -10.39 -5.05 2.66
N LEU A 202 -10.70 -4.20 3.65
CA LEU A 202 -11.75 -4.46 4.64
C LEU A 202 -13.12 -4.55 3.98
N ARG A 203 -13.40 -3.70 2.98
CA ARG A 203 -14.64 -3.72 2.19
C ARG A 203 -14.78 -5.03 1.40
N MET A 204 -13.72 -5.51 0.77
CA MET A 204 -13.76 -6.76 -0.02
C MET A 204 -13.85 -8.02 0.84
N LEU A 205 -13.29 -8.00 2.05
CA LEU A 205 -13.51 -9.05 3.05
C LEU A 205 -14.97 -9.04 3.53
N ALA A 206 -15.50 -7.86 3.89
CA ALA A 206 -16.88 -7.71 4.34
C ALA A 206 -17.90 -8.11 3.25
N GLU A 207 -17.64 -7.76 1.99
CA GLU A 207 -18.46 -8.17 0.83
C GLU A 207 -18.57 -9.69 0.69
N ARG A 208 -17.58 -10.45 1.20
CA ARG A 208 -17.58 -11.91 1.21
C ARG A 208 -18.09 -12.51 2.51
N GLY A 209 -18.79 -11.72 3.32
CA GLY A 209 -19.41 -12.16 4.57
C GLY A 209 -18.43 -12.28 5.74
N CYS A 210 -17.32 -11.54 5.74
CA CYS A 210 -16.42 -11.49 6.90
C CYS A 210 -16.86 -10.39 7.88
N ALA A 211 -17.17 -10.74 9.12
CA ALA A 211 -17.16 -9.79 10.24
C ALA A 211 -15.72 -9.63 10.72
N ILE A 212 -15.18 -8.41 10.55
CA ILE A 212 -13.76 -8.16 10.77
C ILE A 212 -13.56 -7.44 12.10
N THR A 213 -12.64 -7.94 12.92
CA THR A 213 -12.04 -7.19 14.02
C THR A 213 -10.65 -6.75 13.59
N VAL A 214 -10.47 -5.45 13.39
CA VAL A 214 -9.16 -4.87 13.08
C VAL A 214 -8.40 -4.68 14.39
N VAL A 215 -7.17 -5.17 14.47
CA VAL A 215 -6.33 -5.12 15.67
C VAL A 215 -5.03 -4.37 15.39
N PRO A 216 -4.45 -3.66 16.39
CA PRO A 216 -3.15 -3.02 16.24
C PRO A 216 -2.06 -3.97 15.74
N ALA A 217 -1.08 -3.46 15.00
CA ALA A 217 0.08 -4.18 14.49
C ALA A 217 0.77 -5.06 15.55
N GLN A 218 0.87 -4.57 16.78
CA GLN A 218 1.59 -5.21 17.89
C GLN A 218 0.73 -6.16 18.74
N THR A 219 -0.49 -6.49 18.29
CA THR A 219 -1.38 -7.39 19.02
C THR A 219 -0.74 -8.79 19.16
N PRO A 220 -0.62 -9.36 20.38
CA PRO A 220 -0.06 -10.70 20.55
C PRO A 220 -0.93 -11.79 19.91
N ALA A 221 -0.31 -12.85 19.38
CA ALA A 221 -1.04 -13.97 18.79
C ALA A 221 -2.00 -14.63 19.79
N GLU A 222 -1.64 -14.75 21.06
CA GLU A 222 -2.53 -15.29 22.11
C GLU A 222 -3.85 -14.52 22.23
N ALA A 223 -3.79 -13.19 22.11
CA ALA A 223 -4.98 -12.34 22.18
C ALA A 223 -5.85 -12.53 20.93
N VAL A 224 -5.23 -12.69 19.75
CA VAL A 224 -5.95 -13.02 18.51
C VAL A 224 -6.58 -14.40 18.58
N LEU A 225 -5.86 -15.41 19.06
CA LEU A 225 -6.37 -16.78 19.22
C LEU A 225 -7.53 -16.84 20.21
N ALA A 226 -7.48 -16.06 21.30
CA ALA A 226 -8.58 -15.95 22.26
C ALA A 226 -9.88 -15.39 21.64
N MET A 227 -9.78 -14.69 20.50
CA MET A 227 -10.96 -14.26 19.74
C MET A 227 -11.60 -15.40 18.94
N ALA A 228 -10.99 -16.59 18.85
CA ALA A 228 -11.46 -17.72 18.05
C ALA A 228 -11.85 -17.33 16.60
N PRO A 229 -10.95 -16.72 15.81
CA PRO A 229 -11.24 -16.36 14.43
C PRO A 229 -11.31 -17.59 13.53
N ASP A 230 -12.14 -17.52 12.48
CA ASP A 230 -12.17 -18.51 11.39
C ASP A 230 -10.95 -18.33 10.46
N GLY A 231 -10.40 -17.12 10.39
CA GLY A 231 -9.18 -16.80 9.66
C GLY A 231 -8.54 -15.50 10.13
N VAL A 232 -7.25 -15.34 9.87
CA VAL A 232 -6.51 -14.10 10.18
C VAL A 232 -5.95 -13.49 8.90
N PHE A 233 -6.14 -12.19 8.77
CA PHE A 233 -5.70 -11.42 7.64
C PHE A 233 -4.52 -10.50 8.03
N LEU A 234 -3.50 -10.44 7.18
CA LEU A 234 -2.29 -9.64 7.37
C LEU A 234 -2.28 -8.52 6.32
N SER A 235 -2.51 -7.27 6.74
CA SER A 235 -2.69 -6.15 5.80
C SER A 235 -1.42 -5.71 5.09
N ASN A 236 -1.62 -4.83 4.10
CA ASN A 236 -0.56 -3.97 3.58
C ASN A 236 -0.05 -3.01 4.67
N GLY A 237 1.05 -2.32 4.35
CA GLY A 237 1.62 -1.30 5.22
C GLY A 237 2.94 -0.73 4.67
N PRO A 238 3.45 0.35 5.28
CA PRO A 238 4.68 1.00 4.87
C PRO A 238 5.93 0.36 5.50
N GLY A 239 7.08 0.73 4.95
CA GLY A 239 8.39 0.47 5.56
C GLY A 239 8.98 -0.91 5.26
N ASP A 240 10.00 -1.25 6.04
CA ASP A 240 10.72 -2.52 5.94
C ASP A 240 9.99 -3.59 6.78
N PRO A 241 9.71 -4.79 6.24
CA PRO A 241 9.11 -5.88 7.01
C PRO A 241 10.05 -6.51 8.06
N ALA A 242 11.37 -6.47 7.83
CA ALA A 242 12.35 -7.15 8.68
C ALA A 242 12.36 -6.69 10.16
N PRO A 243 12.24 -5.39 10.50
CA PRO A 243 12.20 -4.92 11.89
C PRO A 243 10.88 -5.23 12.62
N CYS A 244 9.84 -5.74 11.96
CA CYS A 244 8.54 -6.03 12.57
C CYS A 244 8.55 -7.38 13.34
N ASP A 245 9.47 -7.52 14.29
CA ASP A 245 9.72 -8.74 15.08
C ASP A 245 8.47 -9.28 15.79
N TYR A 246 7.64 -8.38 16.35
CA TYR A 246 6.37 -8.69 16.98
C TYR A 246 5.40 -9.38 16.02
N ALA A 247 5.31 -8.90 14.78
CA ALA A 247 4.39 -9.44 13.78
C ALA A 247 4.90 -10.80 13.29
N ILE A 248 6.20 -10.93 13.03
CA ILE A 248 6.83 -12.19 12.62
C ILE A 248 6.61 -13.27 13.70
N ALA A 249 6.83 -12.92 14.98
CA ALA A 249 6.59 -13.83 16.10
C ALA A 249 5.11 -14.23 16.22
N ALA A 250 4.19 -13.27 16.09
CA ALA A 250 2.76 -13.55 16.13
C ALA A 250 2.31 -14.46 14.98
N ILE A 251 2.78 -14.20 13.75
CA ILE A 251 2.45 -15.01 12.57
C ILE A 251 2.98 -16.44 12.73
N ARG A 252 4.18 -16.64 13.27
CA ARG A 252 4.69 -17.99 13.58
C ARG A 252 3.77 -18.77 14.50
N SER A 253 3.27 -18.13 15.56
CA SER A 253 2.31 -18.75 16.47
C SER A 253 0.97 -19.08 15.80
N LEU A 254 0.49 -18.19 14.93
CA LEU A 254 -0.75 -18.42 14.16
C LEU A 254 -0.60 -19.55 13.13
N LEU A 255 0.56 -19.66 12.48
CA LEU A 255 0.91 -20.77 11.59
C LEU A 255 0.93 -22.10 12.36
N ALA A 256 1.54 -22.13 13.55
CA ALA A 256 1.55 -23.32 14.41
C ALA A 256 0.14 -23.74 14.86
N ALA A 257 -0.76 -22.77 15.08
CA ALA A 257 -2.17 -23.01 15.37
C ALA A 257 -3.00 -23.45 14.16
N ARG A 258 -2.42 -23.50 12.96
CA ARG A 258 -3.06 -23.88 11.68
C ARG A 258 -4.32 -23.07 11.35
N ILE A 259 -4.37 -21.80 11.77
CA ILE A 259 -5.45 -20.91 11.36
C ILE A 259 -5.24 -20.47 9.90
N PRO A 260 -6.29 -20.42 9.07
CA PRO A 260 -6.18 -19.86 7.73
C PRO A 260 -5.60 -18.45 7.72
N LEU A 261 -4.50 -18.24 6.98
CA LEU A 261 -3.85 -16.93 6.86
C LEU A 261 -3.87 -16.43 5.42
N PHE A 262 -4.18 -15.15 5.26
CA PHE A 262 -4.01 -14.44 3.99
C PHE A 262 -3.27 -13.12 4.20
N GLY A 263 -2.13 -12.96 3.53
CA GLY A 263 -1.33 -11.74 3.58
C GLY A 263 -1.30 -10.97 2.26
N ILE A 264 -1.32 -9.64 2.33
CA ILE A 264 -1.24 -8.73 1.18
C ILE A 264 -0.09 -7.74 1.37
N CYS A 265 0.74 -7.54 0.34
CA CYS A 265 1.88 -6.60 0.32
C CYS A 265 2.82 -6.79 1.52
N LEU A 266 2.78 -5.91 2.53
CA LEU A 266 3.56 -6.10 3.76
C LEU A 266 3.22 -7.42 4.47
N GLY A 267 1.94 -7.79 4.55
CA GLY A 267 1.50 -9.07 5.09
C GLY A 267 2.02 -10.27 4.32
N HIS A 268 2.29 -10.12 3.01
CA HIS A 268 2.95 -11.16 2.22
C HIS A 268 4.40 -11.37 2.64
N GLN A 269 5.13 -10.27 2.83
CA GLN A 269 6.53 -10.28 3.26
C GLN A 269 6.67 -10.81 4.70
N LEU A 270 5.79 -10.39 5.61
CA LEU A 270 5.77 -10.86 6.98
C LEU A 270 5.46 -12.36 7.07
N LEU A 271 4.53 -12.87 6.24
CA LEU A 271 4.27 -14.31 6.15
C LEU A 271 5.52 -15.06 5.67
N ALA A 272 6.22 -14.55 4.65
CA ALA A 272 7.44 -15.16 4.14
C ALA A 272 8.56 -15.20 5.20
N LEU A 273 8.78 -14.09 5.91
CA LEU A 273 9.75 -14.00 7.01
C LEU A 273 9.39 -14.93 8.18
N ALA A 274 8.10 -15.04 8.52
CA ALA A 274 7.62 -15.96 9.55
C ALA A 274 7.87 -17.42 9.16
N ALA A 275 7.72 -17.75 7.87
CA ALA A 275 8.03 -19.06 7.31
C ALA A 275 9.54 -19.35 7.18
N GLY A 276 10.42 -18.34 7.33
CA GLY A 276 11.88 -18.51 7.32
C GLY A 276 12.58 -18.02 6.05
N ALA A 277 11.87 -17.34 5.15
CA ALA A 277 12.48 -16.69 4.00
C ALA A 277 13.15 -15.35 4.37
N ARG A 278 13.75 -14.68 3.39
CA ARG A 278 14.32 -13.33 3.51
C ARG A 278 13.62 -12.34 2.59
N THR A 279 13.71 -11.05 2.93
CA THR A 279 13.29 -9.93 2.09
C THR A 279 14.49 -9.12 1.62
N VAL A 280 14.34 -8.46 0.48
CA VAL A 280 15.34 -7.56 -0.11
C VAL A 280 14.69 -6.25 -0.50
N LYS A 281 15.43 -5.15 -0.34
CA LYS A 281 15.00 -3.84 -0.88
C LYS A 281 15.22 -3.84 -2.40
N MET A 282 14.18 -3.46 -3.13
CA MET A 282 14.22 -3.34 -4.59
C MET A 282 14.91 -2.03 -4.99
N LYS A 283 15.41 -1.97 -6.23
CA LYS A 283 16.08 -0.77 -6.75
C LYS A 283 15.17 0.46 -6.72
N PHE A 284 13.95 0.34 -7.22
CA PHE A 284 12.94 1.41 -7.23
C PHE A 284 11.51 0.92 -6.91
N GLY A 285 11.34 -0.37 -6.62
CA GLY A 285 10.05 -0.99 -6.30
C GLY A 285 9.08 -1.08 -7.47
N HIS A 286 7.86 -1.54 -7.17
CA HIS A 286 6.73 -1.56 -8.08
C HIS A 286 5.62 -0.64 -7.58
N HIS A 287 5.26 0.34 -8.40
CA HIS A 287 4.28 1.37 -8.09
C HIS A 287 3.46 1.67 -9.35
N GLY A 288 2.26 1.11 -9.46
CA GLY A 288 1.47 1.23 -10.70
C GLY A 288 0.26 0.31 -10.75
N GLY A 289 -0.63 0.59 -11.71
CA GLY A 289 -1.87 -0.18 -11.94
C GLY A 289 -1.84 -1.03 -13.21
N ASN A 290 -0.66 -1.31 -13.77
CA ASN A 290 -0.50 -1.98 -15.06
C ASN A 290 0.46 -3.18 -15.02
N HIS A 291 0.72 -3.73 -13.83
CA HIS A 291 1.79 -4.70 -13.62
C HIS A 291 1.33 -6.13 -13.95
N PRO A 292 1.91 -6.80 -14.96
CA PRO A 292 1.53 -8.15 -15.33
C PRO A 292 2.14 -9.18 -14.37
N VAL A 293 1.28 -10.06 -13.85
CA VAL A 293 1.67 -11.15 -12.93
C VAL A 293 1.15 -12.48 -13.47
N LEU A 294 2.04 -13.47 -13.55
CA LEU A 294 1.74 -14.83 -13.96
C LEU A 294 1.37 -15.68 -12.75
N GLU A 295 0.18 -16.29 -12.75
CA GLU A 295 -0.16 -17.39 -11.84
C GLU A 295 0.46 -18.68 -12.37
N LEU A 296 1.42 -19.25 -11.62
CA LEU A 296 2.23 -20.38 -12.10
C LEU A 296 1.41 -21.66 -12.27
N ALA A 297 0.40 -21.88 -11.41
CA ALA A 297 -0.40 -23.10 -11.43
C ALA A 297 -1.30 -23.23 -12.67
N THR A 298 -1.77 -22.11 -13.21
CA THR A 298 -2.73 -22.07 -14.31
C THR A 298 -2.13 -21.55 -15.62
N GLY A 299 -0.98 -20.88 -15.56
CA GLY A 299 -0.42 -20.13 -16.68
C GLY A 299 -1.17 -18.85 -17.01
N ARG A 300 -2.16 -18.45 -16.20
CA ARG A 300 -2.96 -17.24 -16.41
C ARG A 300 -2.14 -16.00 -16.05
N VAL A 301 -2.23 -14.98 -16.89
CA VAL A 301 -1.71 -13.64 -16.60
C VAL A 301 -2.85 -12.75 -16.11
N VAL A 302 -2.57 -11.97 -15.07
CA VAL A 302 -3.46 -10.92 -14.55
C VAL A 302 -2.74 -9.58 -14.55
N ILE A 303 -3.47 -8.48 -14.73
CA ILE A 303 -2.94 -7.13 -14.53
C ILE A 303 -3.24 -6.72 -13.08
N THR A 304 -2.26 -6.15 -12.39
CA THR A 304 -2.34 -5.93 -10.94
C THR A 304 -1.95 -4.51 -10.56
N SER A 305 -2.50 -4.07 -9.44
CA SER A 305 -2.03 -2.88 -8.72
C SER A 305 -0.86 -3.25 -7.81
N GLN A 306 0.19 -2.44 -7.82
CA GLN A 306 1.44 -2.66 -7.09
C GLN A 306 1.83 -1.40 -6.34
N ASN A 307 2.26 -1.57 -5.09
CA ASN A 307 2.85 -0.54 -4.26
C ASN A 307 3.79 -1.18 -3.24
N HIS A 308 5.02 -1.50 -3.65
CA HIS A 308 6.01 -2.10 -2.76
C HIS A 308 7.45 -1.77 -3.17
N GLY A 309 8.28 -1.39 -2.18
CA GLY A 309 9.73 -1.16 -2.33
C GLY A 309 10.61 -2.34 -1.91
N PHE A 310 10.01 -3.38 -1.32
CA PHE A 310 10.67 -4.61 -0.87
C PHE A 310 10.06 -5.82 -1.57
N ALA A 311 10.81 -6.91 -1.69
CA ALA A 311 10.35 -8.17 -2.26
C ALA A 311 10.88 -9.36 -1.45
N VAL A 312 10.19 -10.50 -1.53
CA VAL A 312 10.67 -11.77 -0.99
C VAL A 312 11.74 -12.34 -1.94
N ASP A 313 12.87 -12.76 -1.37
CA ASP A 313 13.95 -13.44 -2.11
C ASP A 313 13.55 -14.91 -2.35
N GLU A 314 13.16 -15.23 -3.60
CA GLU A 314 12.76 -16.60 -3.97
C GLU A 314 13.84 -17.64 -3.69
N GLY A 315 15.13 -17.27 -3.79
CA GLY A 315 16.25 -18.18 -3.53
C GLY A 315 16.42 -18.54 -2.05
N SER A 316 15.71 -17.84 -1.16
CA SER A 316 15.71 -18.10 0.29
C SER A 316 14.48 -18.85 0.80
N LEU A 317 13.54 -19.20 -0.10
CA LEU A 317 12.31 -19.89 0.29
C LEU A 317 12.62 -21.30 0.83
N PRO A 318 12.10 -21.67 2.01
CA PRO A 318 12.15 -23.05 2.49
C PRO A 318 11.29 -23.99 1.63
N ASP A 319 11.57 -25.30 1.71
CA ASP A 319 10.83 -26.34 0.97
C ASP A 319 9.31 -26.35 1.25
N THR A 320 8.89 -25.85 2.41
CA THR A 320 7.48 -25.75 2.79
C THR A 320 6.75 -24.56 2.15
N VAL A 321 7.45 -23.71 1.38
CA VAL A 321 6.89 -22.52 0.75
C VAL A 321 6.98 -22.62 -0.77
N GLN A 322 5.83 -22.69 -1.42
CA GLN A 322 5.72 -22.73 -2.88
C GLN A 322 5.45 -21.34 -3.45
N VAL A 323 6.18 -20.98 -4.51
CA VAL A 323 5.86 -19.79 -5.32
C VAL A 323 4.55 -20.03 -6.07
N SER A 324 3.62 -19.09 -5.96
CA SER A 324 2.33 -19.14 -6.69
C SER A 324 2.25 -18.14 -7.84
N HIS A 325 2.94 -17.00 -7.72
CA HIS A 325 2.87 -15.91 -8.70
C HIS A 325 4.25 -15.27 -8.92
N ARG A 326 4.50 -14.84 -10.16
CA ARG A 326 5.72 -14.09 -10.54
C ARG A 326 5.40 -12.87 -11.38
N SER A 327 6.17 -11.81 -11.19
CA SER A 327 6.11 -10.66 -12.10
C SER A 327 6.60 -11.04 -13.49
N LEU A 328 5.91 -10.60 -14.53
CA LEU A 328 6.40 -10.67 -15.92
C LEU A 328 7.25 -9.47 -16.35
N PHE A 329 7.39 -8.44 -15.49
CA PHE A 329 8.30 -7.32 -15.76
C PHE A 329 9.75 -7.64 -15.38
N ASP A 330 9.97 -8.33 -14.26
CA ASP A 330 11.32 -8.56 -13.73
C ASP A 330 11.54 -9.95 -13.12
N GLY A 331 10.52 -10.81 -13.10
CA GLY A 331 10.61 -12.15 -12.51
C GLY A 331 10.53 -12.19 -10.99
N SER A 332 10.30 -11.06 -10.30
CA SER A 332 10.23 -11.03 -8.83
C SER A 332 9.09 -11.90 -8.31
N ASN A 333 9.23 -12.38 -7.06
CA ASN A 333 8.15 -13.05 -6.37
C ASN A 333 6.93 -12.14 -6.27
N GLN A 334 5.75 -12.69 -6.54
CA GLN A 334 4.48 -12.00 -6.40
C GLN A 334 3.47 -12.74 -5.52
N GLY A 335 3.77 -13.97 -5.12
CA GLY A 335 2.89 -14.70 -4.23
C GLY A 335 3.48 -16.04 -3.80
N ILE A 336 3.09 -16.47 -2.61
CA ILE A 336 3.52 -17.72 -1.99
C ILE A 336 2.33 -18.47 -1.39
N ARG A 337 2.50 -19.78 -1.22
CA ARG A 337 1.58 -20.66 -0.50
C ARG A 337 2.40 -21.63 0.34
N LEU A 338 2.03 -21.79 1.61
CA LEU A 338 2.63 -22.81 2.47
C LEU A 338 2.00 -24.17 2.19
N THR A 339 2.81 -25.22 2.19
CA THR A 339 2.36 -26.60 1.97
C THR A 339 1.95 -27.29 3.27
N ASP A 340 2.48 -26.83 4.39
CA ASP A 340 2.30 -27.41 5.72
C ASP A 340 1.28 -26.64 6.58
N ALA A 341 0.84 -25.45 6.18
CA ALA A 341 -0.17 -24.64 6.86
C ALA A 341 -1.18 -24.05 5.86
N PRO A 342 -2.43 -23.73 6.27
CA PRO A 342 -3.44 -23.10 5.41
C PRO A 342 -3.15 -21.60 5.21
N ALA A 343 -1.95 -21.27 4.72
CA ALA A 343 -1.48 -19.90 4.59
C ALA A 343 -1.03 -19.61 3.15
N PHE A 344 -1.42 -18.46 2.63
CA PHE A 344 -0.93 -17.94 1.36
C PHE A 344 -0.90 -16.42 1.38
N SER A 345 -0.19 -15.82 0.43
CA SER A 345 -0.11 -14.37 0.34
C SER A 345 0.25 -13.88 -1.05
N PHE A 346 0.00 -12.59 -1.30
CA PHE A 346 0.25 -11.93 -2.57
C PHE A 346 0.93 -10.57 -2.37
N GLN A 347 1.95 -10.28 -3.17
CA GLN A 347 2.80 -9.09 -3.02
C GLN A 347 2.13 -7.82 -3.54
N GLY A 348 1.33 -7.91 -4.61
CA GLY A 348 0.53 -6.79 -5.10
C GLY A 348 -0.74 -6.56 -4.28
N HIS A 349 -1.68 -5.81 -4.84
CA HIS A 349 -2.91 -5.39 -4.19
C HIS A 349 -4.15 -5.97 -4.91
N PRO A 350 -4.64 -7.16 -4.49
CA PRO A 350 -5.87 -7.75 -5.01
C PRO A 350 -7.12 -6.91 -4.78
N GLU A 351 -7.07 -5.99 -3.83
CA GLU A 351 -8.12 -5.01 -3.59
C GLU A 351 -8.07 -3.83 -4.56
N ALA A 352 -6.98 -3.67 -5.30
CA ALA A 352 -6.72 -2.51 -6.14
C ALA A 352 -6.88 -1.19 -5.37
N SER A 353 -7.83 -0.33 -5.73
CA SER A 353 -8.07 0.99 -5.14
C SER A 353 -6.78 1.82 -4.99
N PRO A 354 -6.19 2.26 -6.12
CA PRO A 354 -6.70 2.13 -7.49
C PRO A 354 -6.13 0.93 -8.24
N GLY A 355 -6.70 0.63 -9.41
CA GLY A 355 -6.16 -0.34 -10.37
C GLY A 355 -7.16 -1.40 -10.83
N PRO A 356 -6.68 -2.42 -11.56
CA PRO A 356 -7.49 -3.49 -12.14
C PRO A 356 -7.99 -4.49 -11.09
N HIS A 357 -9.12 -5.14 -11.35
CA HIS A 357 -9.76 -6.08 -10.43
C HIS A 357 -9.43 -7.57 -10.71
N ASP A 358 -8.49 -7.83 -11.62
CA ASP A 358 -8.23 -9.15 -12.21
C ASP A 358 -7.93 -10.26 -11.20
N ILE A 359 -7.35 -9.91 -10.04
CA ILE A 359 -6.88 -10.86 -9.01
C ILE A 359 -7.72 -10.84 -7.72
N GLY A 360 -8.90 -10.19 -7.73
CA GLY A 360 -9.80 -10.16 -6.58
C GLY A 360 -10.26 -11.54 -6.07
N HIS A 361 -10.15 -12.58 -6.90
CA HIS A 361 -10.47 -13.97 -6.55
C HIS A 361 -9.60 -14.56 -5.43
N LEU A 362 -8.47 -13.92 -5.07
CA LEU A 362 -7.68 -14.33 -3.91
C LEU A 362 -8.46 -14.17 -2.59
N PHE A 363 -9.36 -13.20 -2.49
CA PHE A 363 -10.25 -13.10 -1.34
C PHE A 363 -11.25 -14.27 -1.28
N ASP A 364 -11.72 -14.76 -2.43
CA ASP A 364 -12.59 -15.95 -2.49
C ASP A 364 -11.84 -17.20 -2.01
N ARG A 365 -10.55 -17.33 -2.38
CA ARG A 365 -9.67 -18.40 -1.90
C ARG A 365 -9.49 -18.36 -0.39
N PHE A 366 -9.33 -17.17 0.21
CA PHE A 366 -9.25 -17.01 1.65
C PHE A 366 -10.55 -17.44 2.33
N VAL A 367 -11.70 -17.01 1.82
CA VAL A 367 -13.01 -17.40 2.35
C VAL A 367 -13.25 -18.91 2.25
N ALA A 368 -12.88 -19.52 1.12
CA ALA A 368 -12.95 -20.97 0.97
C ALA A 368 -12.07 -21.71 1.99
N SER A 369 -10.90 -21.16 2.35
CA SER A 369 -10.02 -21.77 3.35
C SER A 369 -10.57 -21.73 4.78
N MET A 370 -11.52 -20.83 5.07
CA MET A 370 -12.20 -20.72 6.37
C MET A 370 -13.42 -21.65 6.48
N GLN A 371 -13.92 -22.18 5.35
CA GLN A 371 -15.04 -23.10 5.36
C GLN A 371 -14.58 -24.43 5.97
N ARG A 372 -15.04 -24.73 7.19
CA ARG A 372 -14.86 -26.05 7.81
C ARG A 372 -15.47 -27.10 6.89
N GLN A 373 -14.69 -28.10 6.48
CA GLN A 373 -15.29 -29.38 6.09
C GLN A 373 -16.10 -29.86 7.30
N PRO A 374 -17.36 -30.28 7.13
CA PRO A 374 -18.08 -30.94 8.23
C PRO A 374 -17.22 -32.11 8.71
N ALA A 375 -17.03 -32.21 10.01
CA ALA A 375 -16.38 -33.37 10.60
C ALA A 375 -17.07 -34.61 10.05
N ALA A 376 -16.31 -35.49 9.39
CA ALA A 376 -16.83 -36.80 9.02
C ALA A 376 -17.35 -37.45 10.31
N VAL A 377 -18.66 -37.69 10.36
CA VAL A 377 -19.36 -38.33 11.49
C VAL A 377 -18.88 -39.76 11.63
#